data_AF-A0A966Y2F9-F1
#
_entry.id   AF-A0A966Y2F9-F1
#
_cell.length_a   1.000
_cell.length_b   1.000
_cell.length_c   1.000
_cell.angle_alpha   90.00
_cell.angle_beta   90.00
_cell.angle_gamma   90.00
#
_symmetry.space_group_name_H-M   'P 1'
#
loop_
_entity.id
_entity.type
_entity.pdbx_description
1 polymer ?
#
loop_
_entity_poly.entity_id
_entity_poly.type
_entity_poly.pdbx_seq_one_letter_code
_entity_poly.pdbx_strand_id
1 'polypeptide(L)'
;MAAGLTESLGEILNCIAAAGAIGTAAYGLVDSSKAAWGGISNLGFGHIRNAVQSIIGKATASGMVFGPTEIIETLRANWLNGVSKADQKAKAKALIRLMLTTDTAHAMATAIGVNAAHLQIAAQRVRDDEDLLPQDLKVLGAFDVVVSATLDLGFERGDQVYRNAAKVAAFGCAVVLAATGSHVVFGAIRPMDILIGVVATPLAPIAKDLSTSLSAAVKAVGTFKR
;
A
#
# COMPACT_ATOMS: atom_id res chain seq x y z
N MET A 1 2.11 -14.92 -49.00
CA MET A 1 1.65 -15.43 -47.68
C MET A 1 2.62 -15.10 -46.53
N ALA A 2 3.95 -15.24 -46.70
CA ALA A 2 4.93 -15.06 -45.61
C ALA A 2 5.35 -13.60 -45.29
N ALA A 3 5.05 -12.60 -46.13
CA ALA A 3 5.27 -11.19 -45.82
C ALA A 3 4.21 -10.63 -44.84
N GLY A 4 2.93 -10.98 -45.06
CA GLY A 4 1.83 -10.57 -44.20
C GLY A 4 1.89 -11.15 -42.77
N LEU A 5 2.59 -12.27 -42.57
CA LEU A 5 2.78 -12.86 -41.23
C LEU A 5 3.79 -12.07 -40.40
N THR A 6 4.86 -11.56 -41.02
CA THR A 6 5.87 -10.72 -40.33
C THR A 6 5.29 -9.32 -40.02
N GLU A 7 4.49 -8.78 -40.93
CA GLU A 7 3.78 -7.52 -40.76
C GLU A 7 2.73 -7.59 -39.64
N SER A 8 1.88 -8.63 -39.66
CA SER A 8 0.88 -8.90 -38.60
C SER A 8 1.50 -9.11 -37.21
N LEU A 9 2.65 -9.78 -37.12
CA LEU A 9 3.37 -9.95 -35.85
C LEU A 9 3.96 -8.63 -35.32
N GLY A 10 4.38 -7.73 -36.21
CA GLY A 10 4.81 -6.39 -35.86
C GLY A 10 3.66 -5.53 -35.31
N GLU A 11 2.48 -5.63 -35.90
CA GLU A 11 1.27 -4.95 -35.43
C GLU A 11 0.86 -5.43 -34.03
N ILE A 12 0.93 -6.74 -33.76
CA ILE A 12 0.64 -7.31 -32.43
C ILE A 12 1.61 -6.77 -31.37
N LEU A 13 2.91 -6.69 -31.68
CA LEU A 13 3.91 -6.11 -30.79
C LEU A 13 3.62 -4.63 -30.48
N ASN A 14 3.25 -3.85 -31.50
CA ASN A 14 2.88 -2.44 -31.32
C ASN A 14 1.62 -2.30 -30.44
N CYS A 15 0.63 -3.16 -30.62
CA CYS A 15 -0.58 -3.17 -29.78
C CYS A 15 -0.26 -3.49 -28.32
N ILE A 16 0.59 -4.50 -28.05
CA ILE A 16 1.01 -4.86 -26.69
C ILE A 16 1.79 -3.71 -26.04
N ALA A 17 2.73 -3.11 -26.78
CA ALA A 17 3.51 -1.98 -26.28
C ALA A 17 2.62 -0.76 -25.98
N ALA A 18 1.68 -0.43 -26.88
CA ALA A 18 0.76 0.68 -26.69
C ALA A 18 -0.18 0.45 -25.50
N ALA A 19 -0.76 -0.74 -25.36
CA ALA A 19 -1.60 -1.08 -24.22
C ALA A 19 -0.81 -1.06 -22.89
N GLY A 20 0.43 -1.56 -22.89
CA GLY A 20 1.33 -1.48 -21.75
C GLY A 20 1.68 -0.03 -21.35
N ALA A 21 1.90 0.84 -22.34
CA ALA A 21 2.17 2.26 -22.12
C ALA A 21 0.95 2.99 -21.53
N ILE A 22 -0.26 2.74 -22.05
CA ILE A 22 -1.51 3.28 -21.50
C ILE A 22 -1.69 2.87 -20.04
N GLY A 23 -1.50 1.58 -19.72
CA GLY A 23 -1.62 1.09 -18.35
C GLY A 23 -0.57 1.70 -17.42
N THR A 24 0.68 1.86 -17.88
CA THR A 24 1.75 2.53 -17.12
C THR A 24 1.41 4.00 -16.85
N ALA A 25 0.93 4.73 -17.86
CA ALA A 25 0.49 6.11 -17.71
C ALA A 25 -0.69 6.23 -16.73
N ALA A 26 -1.64 5.28 -16.79
CA ALA A 26 -2.77 5.24 -15.88
C ALA A 26 -2.33 5.02 -14.42
N TYR A 27 -1.35 4.15 -14.15
CA TYR A 27 -0.77 4.02 -12.81
C TYR A 27 -0.04 5.29 -12.37
N GLY A 28 0.65 5.98 -13.28
CA GLY A 28 1.26 7.28 -13.00
C GLY A 28 0.24 8.35 -12.61
N LEU A 29 -0.91 8.40 -13.30
CA LEU A 29 -2.02 9.29 -12.92
C LEU A 29 -2.58 8.95 -11.54
N VAL A 30 -2.79 7.67 -11.26
CA VAL A 30 -3.24 7.22 -9.93
C VAL A 30 -2.25 7.61 -8.85
N ASP A 31 -0.94 7.43 -9.07
CA ASP A 31 0.07 7.82 -8.09
C ASP A 31 0.10 9.35 -7.88
N SER A 32 -0.05 10.13 -8.96
CA SER A 32 -0.14 11.60 -8.89
C SER A 32 -1.34 12.10 -8.08
N SER A 33 -2.40 11.29 -7.94
CA SER A 33 -3.56 11.64 -7.09
C SER A 33 -3.18 11.87 -5.62
N LYS A 34 -2.02 11.38 -5.16
CA LYS A 34 -1.49 11.66 -3.82
C LYS A 34 -1.34 13.16 -3.55
N ALA A 35 -1.05 13.97 -4.57
CA ALA A 35 -0.98 15.42 -4.44
C ALA A 35 -2.33 16.04 -3.99
N ALA A 36 -3.45 15.40 -4.32
CA ALA A 36 -4.78 15.77 -3.87
C ALA A 36 -5.12 15.07 -2.54
N TRP A 37 -4.60 15.62 -1.43
CA TRP A 37 -4.92 15.20 -0.06
C TRP A 37 -4.58 13.73 0.28
N GLY A 38 -3.62 13.12 -0.42
CA GLY A 38 -3.21 11.73 -0.23
C GLY A 38 -3.94 10.71 -1.10
N GLY A 39 -4.90 11.15 -1.93
CA GLY A 39 -5.54 10.34 -2.97
C GLY A 39 -6.00 8.95 -2.52
N ILE A 40 -5.73 7.95 -3.36
CA ILE A 40 -6.10 6.53 -3.12
C ILE A 40 -5.39 5.94 -1.90
N SER A 41 -4.23 6.46 -1.53
CA SER A 41 -3.48 5.99 -0.36
C SER A 41 -4.27 6.17 0.94
N ASN A 42 -5.21 7.11 1.03
CA ASN A 42 -6.05 7.27 2.22
C ASN A 42 -6.96 6.07 2.50
N LEU A 43 -7.40 5.34 1.47
CA LEU A 43 -8.26 4.15 1.65
C LEU A 43 -7.53 3.06 2.41
N GLY A 44 -6.27 2.80 2.05
CA GLY A 44 -5.43 1.86 2.78
C GLY A 44 -5.08 2.34 4.19
N PHE A 45 -4.80 3.64 4.35
CA PHE A 45 -4.42 4.22 5.63
C PHE A 45 -5.51 4.11 6.70
N GLY A 46 -6.80 4.07 6.31
CA GLY A 46 -7.90 3.86 7.25
C GLY A 46 -7.75 2.60 8.11
N HIS A 47 -7.21 1.52 7.55
CA HIS A 47 -6.96 0.27 8.29
C HIS A 47 -5.81 0.40 9.29
N ILE A 48 -4.74 1.09 8.91
CA ILE A 48 -3.60 1.37 9.80
C ILE A 48 -4.06 2.26 10.95
N ARG A 49 -4.80 3.33 10.64
CA ARG A 49 -5.40 4.22 11.64
C ARG A 49 -6.25 3.45 12.64
N ASN A 50 -7.16 2.60 12.17
CA ASN A 50 -8.05 1.84 13.03
C ASN A 50 -7.28 0.88 13.94
N ALA A 51 -6.25 0.20 13.43
CA ALA A 51 -5.41 -0.71 14.21
C ALA A 51 -4.60 0.01 15.30
N VAL A 52 -4.11 1.21 15.02
CA VAL A 52 -3.40 2.02 16.02
C VAL A 52 -4.38 2.60 17.04
N GLN A 53 -5.50 3.16 16.58
CA GLN A 53 -6.54 3.73 17.43
C GLN A 53 -7.21 2.69 18.34
N SER A 54 -7.30 1.42 17.93
CA SER A 54 -7.79 0.37 18.82
C SER A 54 -6.89 0.13 20.02
N ILE A 55 -5.61 0.54 19.96
CA ILE A 55 -4.65 0.41 21.06
C ILE A 55 -4.59 1.70 21.89
N ILE A 56 -4.46 2.85 21.23
CA ILE A 56 -4.17 4.14 21.89
C ILE A 56 -5.38 5.08 22.01
N GLY A 57 -6.52 4.77 21.38
CA GLY A 57 -7.64 5.70 21.24
C GLY A 57 -8.33 6.10 22.55
N LYS A 58 -8.14 5.33 23.62
CA LYS A 58 -8.62 5.63 24.97
C LYS A 58 -7.49 6.02 25.93
N ALA A 59 -6.25 6.04 25.45
CA ALA A 59 -5.08 6.39 26.24
C ALA A 59 -4.88 7.91 26.21
N THR A 60 -5.23 8.57 27.31
CA THR A 60 -5.02 10.00 27.48
C THR A 60 -4.05 10.21 28.65
N ALA A 61 -2.94 10.92 28.42
CA ALA A 61 -2.15 11.48 29.51
C ALA A 61 -1.98 12.98 29.32
N SER A 62 -2.04 13.71 30.42
CA SER A 62 -1.77 15.15 30.43
C SER A 62 -0.27 15.38 30.28
N GLY A 63 0.13 16.32 29.42
CA GLY A 63 1.54 16.72 29.28
C GLY A 63 2.40 15.85 28.34
N MET A 64 1.81 14.90 27.60
CA MET A 64 2.55 14.22 26.53
C MET A 64 2.84 15.18 25.36
N VAL A 65 4.11 15.29 24.98
CA VAL A 65 4.55 16.03 23.78
C VAL A 65 4.12 15.31 22.48
N PHE A 66 3.88 14.00 22.56
CA PHE A 66 3.52 13.16 21.41
C PHE A 66 2.34 12.26 21.77
N GLY A 67 1.14 12.62 21.31
CA GLY A 67 -0.11 11.93 21.63
C GLY A 67 -0.68 11.12 20.47
N PRO A 68 -1.91 10.62 20.61
CA PRO A 68 -2.56 9.82 19.57
C PRO A 68 -2.64 10.51 18.21
N THR A 69 -2.88 11.82 18.20
CA THR A 69 -2.99 12.60 16.96
C THR A 69 -1.65 12.64 16.24
N GLU A 70 -0.57 13.01 16.94
CA GLU A 70 0.77 13.14 16.38
C GLU A 70 1.30 11.80 15.85
N ILE A 71 0.98 10.69 16.54
CA ILE A 71 1.29 9.33 16.08
C ILE A 71 0.57 9.03 14.76
N ILE A 72 -0.74 9.25 14.69
CA ILE A 72 -1.51 8.96 13.49
C ILE A 72 -1.06 9.83 12.32
N GLU A 73 -0.75 11.10 12.55
CA GLU A 73 -0.24 11.99 11.51
C GLU A 73 1.14 11.57 11.00
N THR A 74 2.04 11.18 11.90
CA THR A 74 3.37 10.68 11.54
C THR A 74 3.30 9.39 10.73
N LEU A 75 2.42 8.45 11.14
CA LEU A 75 2.20 7.22 10.38
C LEU A 75 1.55 7.51 9.02
N ARG A 76 0.65 8.49 8.94
CA ARG A 76 0.06 8.93 7.67
C ARG A 76 1.12 9.48 6.73
N ALA A 77 2.01 10.34 7.22
CA ALA A 77 3.10 10.90 6.43
C ALA A 77 4.01 9.79 5.88
N ASN A 78 4.43 8.85 6.72
CA ASN A 78 5.25 7.71 6.29
C ASN A 78 4.54 6.83 5.25
N TRP A 79 3.24 6.61 5.42
CA TRP A 79 2.42 5.86 4.47
C TRP A 79 2.34 6.55 3.11
N LEU A 80 2.07 7.85 3.08
CA LEU A 80 2.01 8.64 1.85
C LEU A 80 3.37 8.72 1.14
N ASN A 81 4.45 8.80 1.91
CA ASN A 81 5.82 8.83 1.40
C ASN A 81 6.36 7.45 0.98
N GLY A 82 5.56 6.37 1.11
CA GLY A 82 5.96 5.05 0.65
C GLY A 82 7.10 4.40 1.44
N VAL A 83 7.23 4.71 2.73
CA VAL A 83 8.20 4.05 3.62
C VAL A 83 7.97 2.53 3.62
N SER A 84 9.03 1.73 3.76
CA SER A 84 8.90 0.27 3.73
C SER A 84 7.93 -0.23 4.82
N LYS A 85 7.16 -1.30 4.53
CA LYS A 85 6.18 -1.85 5.48
C LYS A 85 6.83 -2.24 6.81
N ALA A 86 8.03 -2.83 6.76
CA ALA A 86 8.78 -3.22 7.95
C ALA A 86 9.16 -2.01 8.81
N ASP A 87 9.67 -0.93 8.19
CA ASP A 87 10.04 0.30 8.90
C ASP A 87 8.82 1.00 9.48
N GLN A 88 7.69 1.02 8.75
CA GLN A 88 6.45 1.61 9.24
C GLN A 88 5.91 0.86 10.47
N LYS A 89 5.92 -0.48 10.46
CA LYS A 89 5.52 -1.30 11.61
C LYS A 89 6.44 -1.08 12.81
N ALA A 90 7.75 -1.04 12.59
CA ALA A 90 8.73 -0.77 13.65
C ALA A 90 8.55 0.62 14.27
N LYS A 91 8.35 1.66 13.44
CA LYS A 91 8.05 3.02 13.90
C LYS A 91 6.73 3.08 14.66
N ALA A 92 5.66 2.47 14.15
CA ALA A 92 4.36 2.41 14.83
C ALA A 92 4.48 1.77 16.22
N LYS A 93 5.21 0.66 16.33
CA LYS A 93 5.46 0.00 17.62
C LYS A 93 6.24 0.90 18.59
N ALA A 94 7.29 1.56 18.12
CA ALA A 94 8.06 2.50 18.94
C ALA A 94 7.19 3.67 19.43
N LEU A 95 6.38 4.25 18.55
CA LEU A 95 5.46 5.34 18.87
C LEU A 95 4.37 4.92 19.88
N ILE A 96 3.82 3.71 19.73
CA ILE A 96 2.86 3.15 20.70
C ILE A 96 3.54 2.92 22.06
N ARG A 97 4.79 2.46 22.08
CA ARG A 97 5.55 2.30 23.33
C ARG A 97 5.85 3.64 24.01
N LEU A 98 6.06 4.73 23.27
CA LEU A 98 6.20 6.07 23.87
C LEU A 98 4.94 6.49 24.64
N MET A 99 3.78 6.00 24.19
CA MET A 99 2.52 6.21 24.91
C MET A 99 2.35 5.31 26.12
N LEU A 100 3.19 4.30 26.36
CA LEU A 100 3.05 3.40 27.50
C LEU A 100 3.62 4.07 28.77
N THR A 101 2.77 4.84 29.45
CA THR A 101 3.08 5.55 30.70
C THR A 101 2.21 5.00 31.84
N THR A 102 2.45 5.44 33.06
CA THR A 102 1.62 5.06 34.22
C THR A 102 0.15 5.45 34.09
N ASP A 103 -0.13 6.52 33.34
CA ASP A 103 -1.48 7.06 33.16
C ASP A 103 -2.25 6.32 32.05
N THR A 104 -1.55 5.80 31.05
CA THR A 104 -2.14 5.18 29.86
C THR A 104 -2.10 3.66 29.89
N ALA A 105 -1.16 3.05 30.62
CA ALA A 105 -0.91 1.61 30.60
C ALA A 105 -2.16 0.79 30.90
N HIS A 106 -3.00 1.25 31.84
CA HIS A 106 -4.24 0.56 32.16
C HIS A 106 -5.23 0.54 30.97
N ALA A 107 -5.42 1.70 30.32
CA ALA A 107 -6.32 1.82 29.18
C ALA A 107 -5.80 1.00 27.97
N MET A 108 -4.49 1.07 27.70
CA MET A 108 -3.86 0.34 26.61
C MET A 108 -3.91 -1.18 26.85
N ALA A 109 -3.66 -1.64 28.07
CA ALA A 109 -3.74 -3.06 28.43
C ALA A 109 -5.16 -3.62 28.24
N THR A 110 -6.16 -2.85 28.68
CA THR A 110 -7.57 -3.21 28.54
C THR A 110 -7.96 -3.30 27.07
N ALA A 111 -7.44 -2.39 26.23
CA ALA A 111 -7.75 -2.35 24.82
C ALA A 111 -7.25 -3.58 24.05
N ILE A 112 -6.16 -4.19 24.50
CA ILE A 112 -5.52 -5.35 23.86
C ILE A 112 -5.67 -6.66 24.64
N GLY A 113 -6.36 -6.64 25.79
CA GLY A 113 -6.66 -7.84 26.58
C GLY A 113 -5.48 -8.41 27.38
N VAL A 114 -4.49 -7.59 27.76
CA VAL A 114 -3.40 -8.01 28.66
C VAL A 114 -3.67 -7.55 30.10
N ASN A 115 -2.91 -8.06 31.07
CA ASN A 115 -3.12 -7.73 32.49
C ASN A 115 -2.82 -6.24 32.76
N ALA A 116 -3.89 -5.46 32.96
CA ALA A 116 -3.80 -4.01 33.13
C ALA A 116 -3.05 -3.57 34.39
N ALA A 117 -3.24 -4.29 35.51
CA ALA A 117 -2.56 -3.98 36.77
C ALA A 117 -1.04 -4.17 36.63
N HIS A 118 -0.62 -5.32 36.09
CA HIS A 118 0.81 -5.59 35.90
C HIS A 118 1.44 -4.69 34.83
N LEU A 119 0.74 -4.33 33.76
CA LEU A 119 1.30 -3.40 32.76
C LEU A 119 1.48 -1.99 33.34
N GLN A 120 0.56 -1.56 34.21
CA GLN A 120 0.69 -0.29 34.93
C GLN A 120 1.85 -0.30 35.93
N ILE A 121 2.05 -1.41 36.66
CA ILE A 121 3.21 -1.60 37.54
C ILE A 121 4.51 -1.60 36.73
N ALA A 122 4.55 -2.26 35.58
CA ALA A 122 5.71 -2.24 34.70
C ALA A 122 6.05 -0.82 34.22
N ALA A 123 5.04 -0.05 33.82
CA ALA A 123 5.22 1.37 33.44
C ALA A 123 5.68 2.23 34.62
N GLN A 124 5.20 1.94 35.84
CA GLN A 124 5.63 2.59 37.08
C GLN A 124 7.12 2.34 37.36
N ARG A 125 7.55 1.08 37.32
CA ARG A 125 8.95 0.70 37.55
C ARG A 125 9.89 1.36 36.55
N VAL A 126 9.51 1.40 35.27
CA VAL A 126 10.29 2.09 34.23
C VAL A 126 10.40 3.60 34.52
N ARG A 127 9.32 4.22 35.01
CA ARG A 127 9.34 5.64 35.39
C ARG A 127 10.22 5.91 36.60
N ASP A 128 10.18 5.01 37.58
CA ASP A 128 10.88 5.16 38.86
C ASP A 128 12.33 4.65 38.82
N ASP A 129 12.79 4.20 37.65
CA ASP A 129 14.12 3.59 37.42
C ASP A 129 14.35 2.32 38.28
N GLU A 130 13.30 1.55 38.50
CA GLU A 130 13.34 0.28 39.22
C GLU A 130 13.48 -0.93 38.29
N ASP A 131 14.13 -1.99 38.78
CA ASP A 131 14.25 -3.25 38.06
C ASP A 131 12.89 -3.87 37.76
N LEU A 132 12.71 -4.33 36.51
CA LEU A 132 11.51 -5.06 36.09
C LEU A 132 11.53 -6.50 36.63
N LEU A 133 10.43 -6.91 37.26
CA LEU A 133 10.27 -8.28 37.73
C LEU A 133 9.92 -9.23 36.58
N PRO A 134 10.08 -10.56 36.75
CA PRO A 134 9.72 -11.54 35.72
C PRO A 134 8.26 -11.43 35.24
N GLN A 135 7.34 -11.05 36.14
CA GLN A 135 5.93 -10.83 35.81
C GLN A 135 5.71 -9.58 34.92
N ASP A 136 6.54 -8.54 35.09
CA ASP A 136 6.47 -7.30 34.33
C ASP A 136 7.00 -7.52 32.92
N LEU A 137 8.10 -8.27 32.79
CA LEU A 137 8.64 -8.71 31.50
C LEU A 137 7.64 -9.58 30.74
N LYS A 138 6.92 -10.47 31.43
CA LYS A 138 5.90 -11.32 30.81
C LYS A 138 4.75 -10.50 30.24
N VAL A 139 4.24 -9.51 30.98
CA VAL A 139 3.12 -8.68 30.50
C VAL A 139 3.57 -7.71 29.39
N LEU A 140 4.79 -7.15 29.48
CA LEU A 140 5.38 -6.33 28.42
C LEU A 140 5.58 -7.14 27.13
N GLY A 141 6.08 -8.38 27.25
CA GLY A 141 6.20 -9.30 26.13
C GLY A 141 4.86 -9.63 25.49
N ALA A 142 3.83 -9.92 26.29
CA ALA A 142 2.48 -10.15 25.80
C ALA A 142 1.90 -8.91 25.11
N PHE A 143 2.07 -7.72 25.70
CA PHE A 143 1.68 -6.44 25.12
C PHE A 143 2.32 -6.25 23.75
N ASP A 144 3.65 -6.44 23.66
CA ASP A 144 4.41 -6.29 22.43
C ASP A 144 4.00 -7.25 21.31
N VAL A 145 3.65 -8.49 21.66
CA VAL A 145 3.17 -9.50 20.71
C VAL A 145 1.81 -9.09 20.16
N VAL A 146 0.87 -8.66 21.01
CA VAL A 146 -0.47 -8.26 20.57
C VAL A 146 -0.41 -6.96 19.75
N VAL A 147 0.42 -5.99 20.15
CA VAL A 147 0.68 -4.78 19.36
C VAL A 147 1.23 -5.15 17.98
N SER A 148 2.26 -6.00 17.92
CA SER A 148 2.81 -6.46 16.64
C SER A 148 1.74 -7.11 15.75
N ALA A 149 0.95 -8.04 16.30
CA ALA A 149 -0.10 -8.73 15.55
C ALA A 149 -1.20 -7.78 15.06
N THR A 150 -1.57 -6.79 15.87
CA THR A 150 -2.58 -5.77 15.52
C THR A 150 -2.06 -4.86 14.40
N LEU A 151 -0.80 -4.45 14.46
CA LEU A 151 -0.15 -3.70 13.40
C LEU A 151 -0.04 -4.53 12.12
N ASP A 152 0.34 -5.82 12.21
CA ASP A 152 0.37 -6.71 11.06
C ASP A 152 -0.99 -6.75 10.34
N LEU A 153 -2.07 -6.98 11.08
CA LEU A 153 -3.43 -6.96 10.54
C LEU A 153 -3.75 -5.63 9.83
N GLY A 154 -3.49 -4.50 10.49
CA GLY A 154 -3.78 -3.16 9.96
C GLY A 154 -2.99 -2.85 8.69
N PHE A 155 -1.69 -3.14 8.68
CA PHE A 155 -0.79 -2.88 7.55
C PHE A 155 -1.03 -3.84 6.37
N GLU A 156 -1.28 -5.13 6.61
CA GLU A 156 -1.59 -6.06 5.51
C GLU A 156 -2.92 -5.72 4.85
N ARG A 157 -3.95 -5.41 5.65
CA ARG A 157 -5.25 -5.02 5.11
C ARG A 157 -5.18 -3.68 4.38
N GLY A 158 -4.45 -2.71 4.95
CA GLY A 158 -4.23 -1.41 4.34
C GLY A 158 -3.52 -1.51 2.98
N ASP A 159 -2.46 -2.32 2.89
CA ASP A 159 -1.74 -2.58 1.64
C ASP A 159 -2.62 -3.28 0.59
N GLN A 160 -3.39 -4.28 1.00
CA GLN A 160 -4.33 -4.97 0.11
C GLN A 160 -5.37 -4.00 -0.48
N VAL A 161 -6.00 -3.18 0.37
CA VAL A 161 -7.02 -2.21 -0.06
C VAL A 161 -6.41 -1.15 -0.96
N TYR A 162 -5.25 -0.60 -0.60
CA TYR A 162 -4.53 0.36 -1.45
C TYR A 162 -4.22 -0.22 -2.84
N ARG A 163 -3.65 -1.42 -2.91
CA ARG A 163 -3.29 -2.06 -4.19
C ARG A 163 -4.52 -2.36 -5.03
N ASN A 164 -5.61 -2.80 -4.42
CA ASN A 164 -6.85 -3.07 -5.14
C ASN A 164 -7.51 -1.78 -5.63
N ALA A 165 -7.60 -0.76 -4.80
CA ALA A 165 -8.16 0.53 -5.18
C ALA A 165 -7.33 1.22 -6.27
N ALA A 166 -5.99 1.14 -6.18
CA ALA A 166 -5.09 1.67 -7.18
C ALA A 166 -5.29 0.98 -8.55
N LYS A 167 -5.48 -0.34 -8.57
CA LYS A 167 -5.82 -1.09 -9.78
C LYS A 167 -7.15 -0.64 -10.40
N VAL A 168 -8.19 -0.48 -9.57
CA VAL A 168 -9.51 -0.06 -10.05
C VAL A 168 -9.48 1.36 -10.60
N ALA A 169 -8.77 2.27 -9.95
CA ALA A 169 -8.62 3.62 -10.47
C ALA A 169 -7.75 3.67 -11.72
N ALA A 170 -6.66 2.88 -11.78
CA ALA A 170 -5.81 2.79 -12.96
C ALA A 170 -6.60 2.24 -14.14
N PHE A 171 -7.49 1.28 -13.90
CA PHE A 171 -8.44 0.80 -14.90
C PHE A 171 -9.32 1.93 -15.45
N GLY A 172 -9.93 2.75 -14.59
CA GLY A 172 -10.72 3.90 -15.00
C GLY A 172 -9.89 4.91 -15.82
N CYS A 173 -8.69 5.25 -15.34
CA CYS A 173 -7.76 6.14 -16.04
C CYS A 173 -7.34 5.58 -17.41
N ALA A 174 -7.08 4.26 -17.51
CA ALA A 174 -6.68 3.62 -18.76
C ALA A 174 -7.79 3.67 -19.81
N VAL A 175 -9.05 3.46 -19.41
CA VAL A 175 -10.22 3.59 -20.31
C VAL A 175 -10.36 5.03 -20.81
N VAL A 176 -10.23 6.03 -19.93
CA VAL A 176 -10.29 7.45 -20.31
C VAL A 176 -9.14 7.81 -21.25
N LEU A 177 -7.92 7.36 -20.97
CA LEU A 177 -6.75 7.61 -21.81
C LEU A 177 -6.91 6.97 -23.20
N ALA A 178 -7.38 5.72 -23.27
CA ALA A 178 -7.63 5.03 -24.53
C ALA A 178 -8.71 5.73 -25.37
N ALA A 179 -9.83 6.10 -24.74
CA ALA A 179 -10.92 6.83 -25.40
C ALA A 179 -10.45 8.21 -25.90
N THR A 180 -9.70 8.95 -25.08
CA THR A 180 -9.17 10.27 -25.44
C THR A 180 -8.17 10.16 -26.59
N GLY A 181 -7.24 9.20 -26.52
CA GLY A 181 -6.28 8.96 -27.60
C GLY A 181 -6.96 8.61 -28.91
N SER A 182 -7.98 7.76 -28.87
CA SER A 182 -8.78 7.40 -30.05
C SER A 182 -9.55 8.59 -30.62
N HIS A 183 -10.16 9.42 -29.76
CA HIS A 183 -10.83 10.64 -30.22
C HIS A 183 -9.85 11.63 -30.87
N VAL A 184 -8.64 11.81 -30.32
CA VAL A 184 -7.61 12.69 -30.89
C VAL A 184 -7.12 12.19 -32.25
N VAL A 185 -6.98 10.87 -32.43
CA VAL A 185 -6.44 10.30 -33.68
C VAL A 185 -7.52 10.11 -34.75
N PHE A 186 -8.71 9.67 -34.37
CA PHE A 186 -9.77 9.24 -35.29
C PHE A 186 -11.03 10.12 -35.25
N GLY A 187 -11.08 11.13 -34.39
CA GLY A 187 -12.23 12.03 -34.23
C GLY A 187 -13.43 11.42 -33.50
N ALA A 188 -13.37 10.15 -33.08
CA ALA A 188 -14.47 9.43 -32.45
C ALA A 188 -13.99 8.44 -31.40
N ILE A 189 -14.79 8.25 -30.35
CA ILE A 189 -14.60 7.18 -29.37
C ILE A 189 -15.27 5.92 -29.94
N ARG A 190 -14.54 4.81 -29.95
CA ARG A 190 -14.96 3.53 -30.49
C ARG A 190 -15.10 2.51 -29.35
N PRO A 191 -16.03 1.54 -29.45
CA PRO A 191 -16.19 0.50 -28.44
C PRO A 191 -14.89 -0.28 -28.12
N MET A 192 -14.01 -0.42 -29.11
CA MET A 192 -12.71 -1.10 -28.96
C MET A 192 -11.78 -0.36 -27.98
N ASP A 193 -11.94 0.94 -27.80
CA ASP A 193 -11.07 1.74 -26.91
C ASP A 193 -11.29 1.38 -25.44
N ILE A 194 -12.54 1.02 -25.09
CA ILE A 194 -12.90 0.51 -23.76
C ILE A 194 -12.20 -0.83 -23.52
N LEU A 195 -12.22 -1.73 -24.50
CA LEU A 195 -11.55 -3.04 -24.41
C LEU A 195 -10.03 -2.87 -24.28
N ILE A 196 -9.43 -1.93 -25.00
CA ILE A 196 -8.00 -1.62 -24.89
C ILE A 196 -7.68 -1.10 -23.48
N GLY A 197 -8.46 -0.16 -22.94
CA GLY A 197 -8.27 0.36 -21.58
C GLY A 197 -8.42 -0.72 -20.49
N VAL A 198 -9.39 -1.62 -20.66
CA VAL A 198 -9.63 -2.77 -19.78
C VAL A 198 -8.42 -3.69 -19.71
N VAL A 199 -7.84 -4.02 -20.86
CA VAL A 199 -6.70 -4.96 -20.97
C VAL A 199 -5.36 -4.28 -20.63
N ALA A 200 -5.24 -2.96 -20.82
CA ALA A 200 -4.02 -2.20 -20.57
C ALA A 200 -3.53 -2.29 -19.12
N THR A 201 -4.44 -2.22 -18.15
CA THR A 201 -4.08 -2.20 -16.72
C THR A 201 -3.46 -3.51 -16.21
N PRO A 202 -4.02 -4.70 -16.48
CA PRO A 202 -3.36 -5.96 -16.14
C PRO A 202 -2.15 -6.28 -17.02
N LEU A 203 -2.09 -5.75 -18.24
CA LEU A 203 -0.97 -5.95 -19.16
C LEU A 203 0.27 -5.14 -18.77
N ALA A 204 0.10 -3.93 -18.24
CA ALA A 204 1.19 -3.02 -17.88
C ALA A 204 2.41 -3.68 -17.18
N PRO A 205 2.25 -4.46 -16.09
CA PRO A 205 3.40 -5.06 -15.40
C PRO A 205 4.16 -6.11 -16.22
N ILE A 206 3.52 -6.72 -17.23
CA ILE A 206 4.10 -7.81 -18.04
C ILE A 206 4.38 -7.39 -19.48
N ALA A 207 3.99 -6.17 -19.89
CA ALA A 207 4.03 -5.74 -21.27
C ALA A 207 5.45 -5.76 -21.85
N LYS A 208 6.44 -5.32 -21.06
CA LYS A 208 7.85 -5.33 -21.46
C LYS A 208 8.35 -6.75 -21.69
N ASP A 209 8.08 -7.66 -20.75
CA ASP A 209 8.55 -9.05 -20.83
C ASP A 209 7.86 -9.81 -21.97
N LEU A 210 6.55 -9.58 -22.14
CA LEU A 210 5.77 -10.13 -23.25
C LEU A 210 6.29 -9.61 -24.59
N SER A 211 6.53 -8.31 -24.71
CA SER A 211 7.06 -7.71 -25.95
C SER A 211 8.47 -8.24 -26.26
N THR A 212 9.31 -8.42 -25.25
CA THR A 212 10.69 -8.89 -25.44
C THR A 212 10.74 -10.36 -25.83
N SER A 213 9.97 -11.21 -25.14
CA SER A 213 9.87 -12.64 -25.45
C SER A 213 9.23 -12.90 -26.81
N LEU A 214 8.16 -12.17 -27.16
CA LEU A 214 7.54 -12.28 -28.48
C LEU A 214 8.49 -11.79 -29.58
N SER A 215 9.20 -10.69 -29.39
CA SER A 215 10.22 -10.22 -30.35
C SER A 215 11.33 -11.26 -30.58
N ALA A 216 11.80 -11.92 -29.52
CA ALA A 216 12.77 -13.01 -29.63
C ALA A 216 12.21 -14.21 -30.42
N ALA A 217 10.96 -14.60 -30.16
CA ALA A 217 10.28 -15.67 -30.90
C ALA A 217 10.11 -15.32 -32.38
N VAL A 218 9.70 -14.09 -32.71
CA VAL A 218 9.56 -13.61 -34.10
C VAL A 218 10.91 -13.67 -34.83
N LYS A 219 12.00 -13.26 -34.18
CA LYS A 219 13.36 -13.36 -34.76
C LYS A 219 13.76 -14.81 -35.00
N ALA A 220 13.51 -15.70 -34.06
CA ALA A 220 13.79 -17.14 -34.21
C ALA A 220 13.00 -17.76 -35.38
N VAL A 221 11.70 -17.48 -35.49
CA VAL A 221 10.89 -17.92 -36.65
C VAL A 221 11.43 -17.31 -37.95
N GLY A 222 11.84 -16.05 -37.92
CA GLY A 222 12.49 -15.38 -39.05
C GLY A 222 13.79 -16.05 -39.51
N THR A 223 14.55 -16.70 -38.61
CA THR A 223 15.76 -17.45 -39.00
C THR A 223 15.49 -18.75 -39.75
N PHE A 224 14.30 -19.36 -39.59
CA PHE A 224 13.85 -20.51 -40.40
C PHE A 224 13.33 -20.10 -41.79
N LYS A 225 13.35 -18.80 -42.11
CA LYS A 225 12.90 -18.22 -43.38
C LYS A 225 14.01 -18.18 -44.46
N ARG A 226 15.11 -18.93 -44.28
CA ARG A 226 16.13 -19.15 -45.31
C ARG A 226 15.75 -20.30 -46.22
#